data_AF-A0A6M8Z9Y1-F1
#
_entry.id   AF-A0A6M8Z9Y1-F1
#
_cell.length_a   1.000
_cell.length_b   1.000
_cell.length_c   1.000
_cell.angle_alpha   90.00
_cell.angle_beta   90.00
_cell.angle_gamma   90.00
#
_symmetry.space_group_name_H-M   'P 1'
#
loop_
_entity.id
_entity.type
_entity.pdbx_description
1 polymer ?
#
loop_
_entity_poly.entity_id
_entity_poly.type
_entity_poly.pdbx_seq_one_letter_code
_entity_poly.pdbx_strand_id
1 'polypeptide(L)' 'MITLSHTNRLPVTIQYPYEKLLTSERFRGRIHFEFDKCIACEVCVRVCPIDLPVVDWKLETNIRKKTIA' A
#
# COMPACT_ATOMS: atom_id res chain seq x y z
N MET A 1 45.43 -13.53 -3.73
CA MET A 1 44.08 -14.09 -3.45
C MET A 1 43.09 -12.94 -3.31
N ILE A 2 42.13 -12.83 -4.24
CA ILE A 2 41.11 -11.77 -4.25
C ILE A 2 39.95 -12.03 -3.27
N THR A 3 39.76 -13.27 -2.83
CA THR A 3 38.74 -13.65 -1.84
C THR A 3 39.11 -13.19 -0.43
N LEU A 4 40.38 -13.34 -0.04
CA LEU A 4 40.88 -12.91 1.27
C LEU A 4 40.82 -11.39 1.46
N SER A 5 40.91 -10.59 0.40
CA SER A 5 40.75 -9.14 0.53
C SER A 5 39.33 -8.69 0.87
N HIS A 6 38.32 -9.54 0.68
CA HIS A 6 36.93 -9.25 1.05
C HIS A 6 36.64 -9.46 2.54
N THR A 7 37.47 -10.23 3.28
CA THR A 7 37.27 -10.44 4.72
C THR A 7 37.64 -9.22 5.56
N ASN A 8 38.46 -8.30 5.01
CA ASN A 8 38.86 -7.06 5.67
C ASN A 8 37.91 -5.87 5.38
N ARG A 9 36.76 -6.12 4.74
CA ARG A 9 35.72 -5.12 4.52
C ARG A 9 34.62 -5.28 5.55
N LEU A 10 34.05 -4.16 6.02
CA LEU A 10 32.88 -4.17 6.89
C LEU A 10 31.68 -4.77 6.12
N PRO A 11 30.83 -5.57 6.79
CA PRO A 11 29.64 -6.13 6.17
C PRO A 11 28.64 -5.03 5.84
N VAL A 12 28.10 -5.05 4.61
CA VAL A 12 27.06 -4.11 4.14
C VAL A 12 25.65 -4.59 4.51
N THR A 13 25.54 -5.73 5.19
CA THR A 13 24.27 -6.36 5.58
C THR A 13 23.59 -5.64 6.73
N ILE A 14 22.27 -5.59 6.72
CA ILE A 14 21.44 -5.03 7.79
C ILE A 14 20.81 -6.17 8.59
N GLN A 15 20.87 -6.10 9.92
CA GLN A 15 20.45 -7.18 10.81
C GLN A 15 18.94 -7.14 11.07
N TYR A 16 18.14 -7.63 10.12
CA TYR A 16 16.71 -7.84 10.34
C TYR A 16 16.46 -9.00 11.34
N PRO A 17 15.53 -8.91 12.31
CA PRO A 17 14.48 -7.89 12.50
C PRO A 17 14.85 -6.73 13.42
N TYR A 18 16.04 -6.74 14.01
CA TYR A 18 16.48 -5.76 15.01
C TYR A 18 16.73 -4.38 14.40
N GLU A 19 17.29 -4.35 13.20
CA GLU A 19 17.54 -3.14 12.42
C GLU A 19 16.67 -3.16 11.16
N LYS A 20 15.84 -2.12 10.97
CA LYS A 20 14.99 -1.96 9.78
C LYS A 20 15.53 -0.82 8.92
N LEU A 21 15.51 -1.03 7.61
CA LEU A 21 15.76 0.01 6.62
C LEU A 21 14.69 1.09 6.71
N LEU A 22 15.13 2.35 6.70
CA LEU A 22 14.23 3.49 6.50
C LEU A 22 13.69 3.43 5.08
N THR A 23 12.37 3.37 4.95
CA THR A 23 11.69 3.42 3.66
C THR A 23 11.67 4.85 3.13
N SER A 24 11.70 5.01 1.81
CA SER A 24 11.55 6.34 1.19
C SER A 24 10.17 6.94 1.44
N GLU A 25 10.06 8.28 1.36
CA GLU A 25 8.79 9.00 1.57
C GLU A 25 7.67 8.54 0.62
N ARG A 26 8.02 8.09 -0.58
CA ARG A 26 7.09 7.61 -1.61
C ARG A 26 7.01 6.08 -1.69
N PHE A 27 7.48 5.37 -0.68
CA PHE A 27 7.41 3.92 -0.63
C PHE A 27 5.94 3.46 -0.65
N ARG A 28 5.59 2.64 -1.64
CA ARG A 28 4.24 2.07 -1.77
C ARG A 28 4.11 0.87 -0.83
N GLY A 29 3.71 1.14 0.41
CA GLY A 29 3.39 0.14 1.42
C GLY A 29 1.94 -0.34 1.33
N ARG A 30 1.27 -0.45 2.48
CA ARG A 30 -0.15 -0.78 2.55
C ARG A 30 -1.01 0.43 2.19
N ILE A 31 -2.09 0.20 1.45
CA ILE A 31 -3.07 1.23 1.12
C ILE A 31 -3.86 1.56 2.40
N HIS A 32 -3.96 2.86 2.72
CA HIS A 32 -4.84 3.37 3.76
C HIS A 32 -6.16 3.79 3.14
N PHE A 33 -7.29 3.43 3.75
CA PHE A 33 -8.62 3.73 3.25
C PHE A 33 -9.44 4.48 4.31
N GLU A 34 -10.01 5.61 3.92
CA GLU A 34 -10.88 6.43 4.77
C GLU A 34 -12.32 6.33 4.26
N PHE A 35 -13.20 5.72 5.06
CA PHE A 35 -14.59 5.47 4.67
C PHE A 35 -15.40 6.76 4.47
N ASP A 36 -15.19 7.76 5.32
CA ASP A 36 -15.96 9.01 5.31
C ASP A 36 -15.76 9.84 4.04
N LYS A 37 -14.63 9.65 3.34
CA LYS A 37 -14.29 10.38 2.11
C LYS A 37 -14.72 9.67 0.83
N CYS A 38 -15.08 8.39 0.90
CA CYS A 38 -15.43 7.62 -0.28
C CYS A 38 -16.87 7.90 -0.72
N ILE A 39 -17.07 8.24 -2.00
CA ILE A 39 -18.37 8.58 -2.59
C ILE A 39 -18.94 7.46 -3.49
N ALA A 40 -18.37 6.26 -3.41
CA ALA A 40 -18.74 5.12 -4.27
C ALA A 40 -18.70 5.45 -5.78
N CYS A 41 -17.54 5.93 -6.24
CA CYS A 41 -17.29 6.25 -7.65
C CYS A 41 -16.73 5.09 -8.50
N GLU A 42 -16.32 3.99 -7.86
CA GLU A 42 -15.78 2.77 -8.50
C GLU A 42 -14.50 2.99 -9.35
N VAL A 43 -13.85 4.16 -9.24
CA VAL A 43 -12.60 4.46 -9.96
C VAL A 43 -11.46 3.54 -9.51
N CYS A 44 -11.42 3.20 -8.22
CA CYS A 44 -10.42 2.29 -7.67
C CYS A 44 -10.49 0.89 -8.30
N VAL A 45 -11.68 0.40 -8.65
CA VAL A 45 -11.89 -0.89 -9.31
C VAL A 45 -11.43 -0.78 -10.76
N ARG A 46 -11.96 0.22 -11.49
CA ARG A 46 -11.68 0.42 -12.93
C ARG A 46 -10.20 0.60 -13.27
N VAL A 47 -9.43 1.23 -12.37
CA VAL A 47 -7.99 1.47 -12.58
C VAL A 47 -7.14 0.30 -12.08
N CYS A 48 -7.69 -0.57 -11.24
CA CYS A 48 -6.95 -1.72 -10.73
C CYS A 48 -6.68 -2.70 -11.88
N PRO A 49 -5.43 -3.15 -12.09
CA PRO A 49 -5.11 -4.07 -13.19
C PRO A 49 -5.74 -5.47 -13.03
N ILE A 50 -6.27 -5.78 -11.84
CA ILE A 50 -6.84 -7.09 -11.48
C ILE A 50 -8.23 -6.97 -10.84
N ASP A 51 -8.85 -5.79 -10.87
CA ASP A 51 -10.17 -5.54 -10.26
C ASP A 51 -10.30 -6.00 -8.79
N LEU A 52 -9.26 -5.78 -7.98
CA LEU A 52 -9.19 -6.28 -6.60
C LEU A 52 -10.16 -5.61 -5.61
N PRO A 53 -10.30 -4.26 -5.55
CA PRO A 53 -11.12 -3.65 -4.52
C PRO A 53 -12.60 -3.92 -4.78
N VAL A 54 -13.30 -4.48 -3.80
CA VAL A 54 -14.76 -4.67 -3.85
C VAL A 54 -15.42 -3.44 -3.25
N VAL A 55 -16.34 -2.82 -3.99
CA VAL A 55 -17.06 -1.61 -3.56
C VAL A 55 -18.55 -1.87 -3.65
N ASP A 56 -19.20 -2.00 -2.50
CA ASP A 56 -20.64 -2.12 -2.39
C ASP A 56 -21.25 -0.80 -1.88
N TRP A 57 -22.29 -0.31 -2.54
CA TRP A 57 -23.00 0.90 -2.14
C TRP A 57 -24.51 0.76 -2.29
N LYS A 58 -25.25 1.41 -1.40
CA LYS A 58 -26.70 1.50 -1.40
C LYS A 58 -27.12 2.92 -1.75
N LEU A 59 -28.13 3.06 -2.61
CA LEU A 59 -28.74 4.34 -2.90
C LEU A 59 -29.85 4.62 -1.90
N GLU A 60 -29.69 5.66 -1.08
CA GLU A 60 -30.80 6.17 -0.29
C GLU A 60 -31.65 7.10 -1.17
N THR A 61 -32.80 6.61 -1.60
CA THR A 61 -33.74 7.31 -2.50
C THR A 61 -34.28 8.60 -1.90
N ASN A 62 -34.40 8.66 -0.57
CA ASN A 62 -34.92 9.84 0.16
C ASN A 62 -33.99 11.06 0.07
N ILE A 63 -32.68 10.86 0.03
CA ILE A 63 -31.66 11.93 0.07
C ILE A 63 -30.87 11.99 -1.25
N ARG A 64 -31.12 11.06 -2.18
CA ARG A 64 -30.36 10.86 -3.44
C ARG A 64 -28.86 10.76 -3.20
N LYS A 65 -28.45 10.14 -2.10
CA LYS A 65 -27.03 9.92 -1.75
C LYS A 65 -26.69 8.44 -1.84
N LYS A 66 -25.47 8.16 -2.32
CA LYS A 66 -24.88 6.84 -2.25
C LYS A 66 -24.19 6.70 -0.90
N THR A 67 -24.55 5.66 -0.16
CA THR A 67 -23.92 5.30 1.10
C THR A 67 -23.19 3.97 0.90
N ILE A 68 -21.97 3.86 1.39
CA ILE A 68 -21.21 2.59 1.32
C ILE A 68 -21.93 1.57 2.21
N ALA A 69 -22.11 0.36 1.67
CA ALA A 69 -22.98 -0.67 2.23
C ALA A 69 -22.38 -1.42 3.42
#